data_AF-A0A660RTA5-F1
#
_entry.id   AF-A0A660RTA5-F1
#
_cell.length_a   1.000
_cell.length_b   1.000
_cell.length_c   1.000
_cell.angle_alpha   90.00
_cell.angle_beta   90.00
_cell.angle_gamma   90.00
#
_symmetry.space_group_name_H-M   'P 1'
#
loop_
_entity.id
_entity.type
_entity.pdbx_description
1 polymer ?
#
loop_
_entity_poly.entity_id
_entity_poly.type
_entity_poly.pdbx_seq_one_letter_code
_entity_poly.pdbx_strand_id
1 'polypeptide(L)'
;MSDLVLVGTVHLDPEGRKSLYKTIERFSPGVLTIEISSFSVRYRLSNQDGWLHRLKDLTCRLPEERRSHAGLKLLNLQLRLPFEWDTAYRYSKIHNIPCLSIDSGDLARKELPLWKNRLLSMENLIKITDGPDFDLDDHFKNCYSQAKILLKDPYDSAKSLSCLSHLSDRSWIEREKTLENRIRRIHKNGLLNAGYSKTKTDHVHICGWMHLLTGYKWRTMADLLSDLTPVRVLLNRTKNGEPDHLMV
;
A
#
# COMPACT_ATOMS: atom_id res chain seq x y z
N MET A 1 -22.61 -7.00 11.20
CA MET A 1 -21.42 -6.15 10.97
C MET A 1 -20.43 -7.02 10.25
N SER A 2 -19.75 -6.51 9.22
CA SER A 2 -18.83 -7.34 8.44
C SER A 2 -17.54 -7.58 9.20
N ASP A 3 -17.18 -8.84 9.39
CA ASP A 3 -16.01 -9.22 10.18
C ASP A 3 -14.69 -8.96 9.43
N LEU A 4 -14.72 -8.76 8.10
CA LEU A 4 -13.54 -8.44 7.29
C LEU A 4 -13.73 -7.13 6.52
N VAL A 5 -12.78 -6.22 6.66
CA VAL A 5 -12.71 -4.95 5.93
C VAL A 5 -11.40 -4.90 5.15
N LEU A 6 -11.48 -4.68 3.84
CA LEU A 6 -10.34 -4.46 2.96
C LEU A 6 -10.21 -2.96 2.68
N VAL A 7 -9.12 -2.35 3.14
CA VAL A 7 -8.82 -0.93 2.99
C VAL A 7 -7.74 -0.76 1.91
N GLY A 8 -8.16 -0.32 0.74
CA GLY A 8 -7.30 -0.04 -0.41
C GLY A 8 -6.70 1.36 -0.35
N THR A 9 -5.39 1.49 -0.54
CA THR A 9 -4.66 2.75 -0.55
C THR A 9 -4.06 3.04 -1.92
N VAL A 10 -3.86 4.32 -2.23
CA VAL A 10 -2.89 4.73 -3.25
C VAL A 10 -1.55 4.83 -2.54
N HIS A 11 -0.61 3.94 -2.88
CA HIS A 11 0.70 3.91 -2.26
C HIS A 11 1.45 5.23 -2.46
N LEU A 12 2.33 5.54 -1.50
CA LEU A 12 3.18 6.73 -1.47
C LEU A 12 2.46 8.07 -1.27
N ASP A 13 1.13 8.13 -1.26
CA ASP A 13 0.43 9.40 -1.01
C ASP A 13 0.75 9.94 0.39
N PRO A 14 1.39 11.12 0.52
CA PRO A 14 1.69 11.70 1.82
C PRO A 14 0.44 12.01 2.66
N GLU A 15 -0.69 12.30 2.02
CA GLU A 15 -1.96 12.61 2.69
C GLU A 15 -2.71 11.35 3.18
N GLY A 16 -2.27 10.16 2.75
CA GLY A 16 -2.89 8.88 3.10
C GLY A 16 -2.85 8.56 4.60
N ARG A 17 -1.87 9.09 5.35
CA ARG A 17 -1.69 8.82 6.79
C ARG A 17 -2.92 9.17 7.63
N LYS A 18 -3.37 10.42 7.49
CA LYS A 18 -4.47 10.96 8.31
C LYS A 18 -5.78 10.25 7.98
N SER A 19 -6.07 10.07 6.69
CA SER A 19 -7.23 9.31 6.25
C SER A 19 -7.18 7.88 6.78
N LEU A 20 -6.04 7.19 6.66
CA LEU A 20 -5.92 5.79 7.07
C LEU A 20 -6.13 5.63 8.57
N TYR A 21 -5.55 6.51 9.40
CA TYR A 21 -5.76 6.47 10.85
C TYR A 21 -7.25 6.58 11.20
N LYS A 22 -7.96 7.55 10.62
CA LYS A 22 -9.39 7.74 10.84
C LYS A 22 -10.22 6.54 10.35
N THR A 23 -9.84 5.93 9.22
CA THR A 23 -10.48 4.70 8.74
C THR A 23 -10.35 3.57 9.75
N ILE A 24 -9.13 3.34 10.26
CA ILE A 24 -8.87 2.30 11.25
C ILE A 24 -9.68 2.58 12.52
N GLU A 25 -9.68 3.82 13.00
CA GLU A 25 -10.45 4.24 14.18
C GLU A 25 -11.96 3.99 14.02
N ARG A 26 -12.52 4.34 12.85
CA ARG A 26 -13.94 4.11 12.51
C ARG A 26 -14.33 2.63 12.59
N PHE A 27 -13.47 1.73 12.13
CA PHE A 27 -13.76 0.30 12.13
C PHE A 27 -13.40 -0.39 13.46
N SER A 28 -12.56 0.23 14.29
CA SER A 28 -12.14 -0.28 15.61
C SER A 28 -11.73 -1.78 15.59
N PRO A 29 -10.76 -2.16 14.74
CA PRO A 29 -10.46 -3.57 14.51
C PRO A 29 -9.90 -4.28 15.75
N GLY A 30 -10.17 -5.58 15.85
CA GLY A 30 -9.49 -6.50 16.75
C GLY A 30 -8.13 -6.94 16.23
N VAL A 31 -7.90 -6.86 14.91
CA VAL A 31 -6.61 -7.20 14.28
C VAL A 31 -6.37 -6.38 13.00
N LEU A 32 -5.12 -5.96 12.81
CA LEU A 32 -4.63 -5.30 11.60
C LEU A 32 -3.70 -6.22 10.82
N THR A 33 -3.92 -6.34 9.51
CA THR A 33 -2.94 -6.96 8.59
C THR A 33 -2.58 -5.98 7.48
N ILE A 34 -1.33 -5.97 7.04
CA ILE A 34 -0.83 -5.03 6.04
C ILE A 34 -0.13 -5.78 4.91
N GLU A 35 -0.38 -5.36 3.68
CA GLU A 35 0.31 -5.78 2.45
C GLU A 35 1.75 -5.25 2.43
N ILE A 36 2.55 -5.77 3.34
CA ILE A 36 4.00 -5.57 3.37
C ILE A 36 4.62 -6.82 4.00
N SER A 37 5.83 -7.16 3.59
CA SER A 37 6.55 -8.30 4.16
C SER A 37 7.29 -7.88 5.43
N SER A 38 7.44 -8.81 6.37
CA SER A 38 8.25 -8.57 7.57
C SER A 38 9.71 -8.27 7.23
N PHE A 39 10.22 -8.82 6.12
CA PHE A 39 11.54 -8.49 5.61
C PHE A 39 11.61 -7.02 5.17
N SER A 40 10.64 -6.55 4.37
CA SER A 40 10.60 -5.16 3.90
C SER A 40 10.59 -4.17 5.05
N VAL A 41 9.79 -4.44 6.09
CA VAL A 41 9.74 -3.60 7.30
C VAL A 41 11.11 -3.54 7.97
N ARG A 42 11.68 -4.70 8.34
CA ARG A 42 12.98 -4.76 9.04
C ARG A 42 14.10 -4.13 8.22
N TYR A 43 14.15 -4.45 6.93
CA TYR A 43 15.22 -3.97 6.05
C TYR A 43 15.16 -2.45 5.88
N ARG A 44 13.96 -1.87 5.73
CA ARG A 44 13.78 -0.41 5.67
C ARG A 44 14.15 0.28 6.98
N LEU A 45 13.71 -0.26 8.13
CA LEU A 45 14.07 0.29 9.44
C LEU A 45 15.59 0.38 9.64
N SER A 46 16.35 -0.58 9.11
CA SER A 46 17.82 -0.58 9.22
C SER A 46 18.54 0.27 8.16
N ASN A 47 17.93 0.58 7.02
CA ASN A 47 18.64 1.14 5.86
C ASN A 47 18.11 2.49 5.36
N GLN A 48 16.87 2.87 5.70
CA GLN A 48 16.21 4.03 5.09
C GLN A 48 16.98 5.35 5.32
N ASP A 49 17.59 5.53 6.49
CA ASP A 49 18.32 6.78 6.78
C ASP A 49 19.55 6.93 5.90
N GLY A 50 20.30 5.85 5.70
CA GLY A 50 21.44 5.82 4.77
C GLY A 50 21.02 6.03 3.31
N TRP A 51 19.85 5.51 2.92
CA TRP A 51 19.30 5.75 1.59
C TRP A 51 18.86 7.20 1.38
N LEU A 52 18.19 7.80 2.36
CA LEU A 52 17.74 9.18 2.30
C LEU A 52 18.93 10.15 2.30
N HIS A 53 19.98 9.87 3.07
CA HIS A 53 21.22 10.63 3.04
C HIS A 53 21.88 10.55 1.66
N ARG A 54 22.04 9.34 1.12
CA ARG A 54 22.59 9.14 -0.23
C ARG A 54 21.76 9.83 -1.31
N LEU A 55 20.43 9.78 -1.22
CA LEU A 55 19.57 10.51 -2.15
C LEU A 55 19.85 12.00 -2.09
N LYS A 56 19.91 12.59 -0.88
CA LYS A 56 20.22 14.00 -0.68
C LYS A 56 21.56 14.38 -1.32
N ASP A 57 22.61 13.61 -1.07
CA ASP A 57 23.94 13.86 -1.64
C ASP A 57 23.95 13.82 -3.17
N LEU A 58 23.28 12.82 -3.75
CA LEU A 58 23.17 12.69 -5.20
C LEU A 58 22.33 13.82 -5.79
N THR A 59 21.24 14.22 -5.15
CA THR A 59 20.42 15.36 -5.58
C THR A 59 21.21 16.66 -5.56
N CYS A 60 22.07 16.91 -4.56
CA CYS A 60 22.93 18.10 -4.53
C CYS A 60 23.91 18.19 -5.70
N ARG A 61 24.24 17.06 -6.33
CA ARG A 61 25.13 16.99 -7.49
C ARG A 61 24.42 17.14 -8.84
N LEU A 62 23.08 17.16 -8.85
CA LEU A 62 22.32 17.46 -10.05
C LEU A 62 22.36 18.97 -10.37
N PRO A 63 22.11 19.36 -11.64
CA PRO A 63 21.79 20.74 -12.00
C PRO A 63 20.65 21.28 -11.14
N GLU A 64 20.72 22.57 -10.78
CA GLU A 64 19.82 23.19 -9.80
C GLU A 64 18.35 23.03 -10.17
N GLU A 65 18.02 23.21 -11.45
CA GLU A 65 16.69 23.08 -12.03
C GLU A 65 16.10 21.67 -11.91
N ARG A 66 16.93 20.63 -11.73
CA ARG A 66 16.48 19.24 -11.56
C ARG A 66 16.31 18.85 -10.09
N ARG A 67 16.82 19.63 -9.14
CA ARG A 67 16.87 19.23 -7.71
C ARG A 67 15.49 19.17 -7.05
N SER A 68 14.55 19.97 -7.54
CA SER A 68 13.17 20.04 -7.02
C SER A 68 12.17 19.12 -7.73
N HIS A 69 12.64 18.38 -8.75
CA HIS A 69 11.78 17.55 -9.60
C HIS A 69 10.92 16.57 -8.80
N ALA A 70 9.63 16.49 -9.11
CA ALA A 70 8.65 15.68 -8.37
C ALA A 70 8.99 14.19 -8.35
N GLY A 71 9.64 13.67 -9.40
CA GLY A 71 10.19 12.31 -9.43
C GLY A 71 11.18 12.02 -8.27
N LEU A 72 12.00 13.00 -7.86
CA LEU A 72 12.89 12.84 -6.71
C LEU A 72 12.13 12.84 -5.38
N LYS A 73 11.01 13.59 -5.30
CA LYS A 73 10.12 13.58 -4.15
C LYS A 73 9.41 12.22 -4.02
N LEU A 74 8.93 11.63 -5.12
CA LEU A 74 8.40 10.27 -5.15
C LEU A 74 9.44 9.24 -4.72
N LEU A 75 10.67 9.35 -5.22
CA LEU A 75 11.76 8.48 -4.79
C LEU A 75 12.02 8.61 -3.29
N ASN A 76 12.01 9.83 -2.74
CA ASN A 76 12.14 10.03 -1.29
C ASN A 76 11.04 9.29 -0.50
N LEU A 77 9.78 9.39 -0.94
CA LEU A 77 8.65 8.68 -0.35
C LEU A 77 8.84 7.16 -0.45
N GLN A 78 9.30 6.65 -1.59
CA GLN A 78 9.54 5.22 -1.82
C GLN A 78 10.63 4.63 -0.93
N LEU A 79 11.65 5.39 -0.56
CA LEU A 79 12.76 4.93 0.30
C LEU A 79 12.35 4.76 1.76
N ARG A 80 11.34 5.51 2.21
CA ARG A 80 10.84 5.47 3.59
C ARG A 80 10.05 4.21 3.89
N LEU A 81 9.85 3.93 5.16
CA LEU A 81 8.83 2.99 5.60
C LEU A 81 7.46 3.43 5.08
N PRO A 82 6.69 2.54 4.42
CA PRO A 82 5.39 2.89 3.86
C PRO A 82 4.43 3.41 4.93
N PHE A 83 3.63 4.40 4.55
CA PHE A 83 2.75 5.07 5.50
C PHE A 83 1.68 4.12 6.05
N GLU A 84 1.29 3.12 5.28
CA GLU A 84 0.34 2.09 5.66
C GLU A 84 0.82 1.33 6.89
N TRP A 85 2.09 0.92 6.86
CA TRP A 85 2.72 0.25 8.00
C TRP A 85 2.89 1.19 9.18
N ASP A 86 3.46 2.39 8.97
CA ASP A 86 3.69 3.36 10.05
C ASP A 86 2.40 3.71 10.79
N THR A 87 1.34 4.00 10.04
CA THR A 87 0.03 4.38 10.59
C THR A 87 -0.62 3.22 11.35
N ALA A 88 -0.67 2.03 10.73
CA ALA A 88 -1.27 0.85 11.35
C ALA A 88 -0.49 0.39 12.58
N TYR A 89 0.84 0.43 12.52
CA TYR A 89 1.70 0.06 13.64
C TYR A 89 1.49 1.00 14.84
N ARG A 90 1.47 2.32 14.60
CA ARG A 90 1.21 3.31 15.65
C ARG A 90 -0.17 3.12 16.29
N TYR A 91 -1.23 2.97 15.49
CA TYR A 91 -2.56 2.67 16.00
C TYR A 91 -2.56 1.40 16.87
N SER A 92 -1.91 0.34 16.38
CA SER A 92 -1.87 -0.94 17.07
C SER A 92 -1.21 -0.87 18.45
N LYS A 93 -0.17 -0.05 18.59
CA LYS A 93 0.49 0.22 19.88
C LYS A 93 -0.38 1.00 20.84
N ILE A 94 -1.09 2.03 20.36
CA ILE A 94 -1.98 2.86 21.19
C ILE A 94 -3.16 2.03 21.72
N HIS A 95 -3.77 1.23 20.85
CA HIS A 95 -5.00 0.50 21.17
C HIS A 95 -4.75 -0.93 21.67
N ASN A 96 -3.48 -1.32 21.82
CA ASN A 96 -3.06 -2.67 22.15
C ASN A 96 -3.84 -3.69 21.32
N ILE A 97 -3.65 -3.67 20.00
CA ILE A 97 -4.16 -4.69 19.08
C ILE A 97 -3.03 -5.26 18.23
N PRO A 98 -3.15 -6.49 17.71
CA PRO A 98 -2.13 -7.07 16.86
C PRO A 98 -2.08 -6.40 15.48
N CYS A 99 -0.86 -6.26 14.95
CA CYS A 99 -0.57 -5.65 13.65
C CYS A 99 0.49 -6.48 12.91
N LEU A 100 0.09 -7.06 11.78
CA LEU A 100 0.85 -8.11 11.10
C LEU A 100 1.20 -7.73 9.65
N SER A 101 2.47 -7.87 9.30
CA SER A 101 2.95 -7.79 7.92
C SER A 101 2.73 -9.16 7.23
N ILE A 102 1.84 -9.25 6.25
CA ILE A 102 1.40 -10.55 5.71
C ILE A 102 1.80 -10.80 4.24
N ASP A 103 2.61 -9.96 3.62
CA ASP A 103 3.04 -10.17 2.24
C ASP A 103 4.27 -11.11 2.11
N SER A 104 4.57 -11.58 0.90
CA SER A 104 5.79 -12.33 0.61
C SER A 104 7.02 -11.43 0.66
N GLY A 105 8.11 -11.93 1.26
CA GLY A 105 9.39 -11.25 1.31
C GLY A 105 10.31 -11.51 0.12
N ASP A 106 9.94 -12.40 -0.80
CA ASP A 106 10.89 -12.93 -1.80
C ASP A 106 11.38 -11.87 -2.77
N LEU A 107 10.46 -11.06 -3.30
CA LEU A 107 10.81 -9.93 -4.17
C LEU A 107 11.62 -8.88 -3.40
N ALA A 108 11.18 -8.54 -2.18
CA ALA A 108 11.87 -7.54 -1.36
C ALA A 108 13.31 -7.96 -1.01
N ARG A 109 13.55 -9.25 -0.76
CA ARG A 109 14.89 -9.80 -0.50
C ARG A 109 15.83 -9.70 -1.70
N LYS A 110 15.28 -9.77 -2.92
CA LYS A 110 16.04 -9.60 -4.16
C LYS A 110 16.29 -8.13 -4.47
N GLU A 111 15.26 -7.29 -4.33
CA GLU A 111 15.29 -5.90 -4.82
C GLU A 111 15.88 -4.89 -3.83
N LEU A 112 15.46 -4.91 -2.56
CA LEU A 112 15.86 -3.87 -1.60
C LEU A 112 17.39 -3.75 -1.41
N PRO A 113 18.17 -4.85 -1.38
CA PRO A 113 19.64 -4.75 -1.30
C PRO A 113 20.27 -4.06 -2.51
N LEU A 114 19.62 -4.12 -3.68
CA LEU A 114 20.13 -3.52 -4.90
C LEU A 114 19.85 -2.01 -4.99
N TRP A 115 18.92 -1.48 -4.19
CA TRP A 115 18.50 -0.08 -4.26
C TRP A 115 19.65 0.90 -4.08
N LYS A 116 20.59 0.61 -3.18
CA LYS A 116 21.76 1.48 -2.94
C LYS A 116 22.59 1.71 -4.21
N ASN A 117 22.71 0.70 -5.06
CA ASN A 117 23.58 0.73 -6.23
C ASN A 117 22.82 0.98 -7.55
N ARG A 118 21.56 0.57 -7.63
CA ARG A 118 20.72 0.75 -8.83
C ARG A 118 19.86 2.01 -8.71
N LEU A 119 18.92 1.98 -7.77
CA LEU A 119 17.93 3.05 -7.58
C LEU A 119 18.59 4.37 -7.15
N LEU A 120 19.60 4.29 -6.29
CA LEU A 120 20.38 5.42 -5.78
C LEU A 120 21.72 5.56 -6.52
N SER A 121 21.64 5.66 -7.84
CA SER A 121 22.76 5.96 -8.73
C SER A 121 22.54 7.30 -9.42
N MET A 122 23.62 7.98 -9.80
CA MET A 122 23.52 9.23 -10.54
C MET A 122 22.82 9.02 -11.88
N GLU A 123 23.12 7.91 -12.56
CA GLU A 123 22.46 7.51 -13.80
C GLU A 123 20.94 7.42 -13.63
N ASN A 124 20.48 6.78 -12.55
CA ASN A 124 19.04 6.66 -12.29
C ASN A 124 18.40 8.00 -11.93
N LEU A 125 19.08 8.88 -11.16
CA LEU A 125 18.56 10.21 -10.86
C LEU A 125 18.44 11.08 -12.10
N ILE A 126 19.41 11.00 -13.02
CA ILE A 126 19.32 11.68 -14.32
C ILE A 126 18.10 11.15 -15.08
N LYS A 127 17.93 9.83 -15.17
CA LYS A 127 16.76 9.21 -15.83
C LYS A 127 15.42 9.65 -15.21
N ILE A 128 15.32 9.73 -13.88
CA ILE A 128 14.12 10.19 -13.16
C ILE A 128 13.79 11.65 -13.49
N THR A 129 14.81 12.46 -13.80
CA THR A 129 14.71 13.91 -14.01
C THR A 129 14.92 14.32 -15.47
N ASP A 130 14.83 13.37 -16.40
CA ASP A 130 15.04 13.62 -17.84
C ASP A 130 13.76 14.07 -18.56
N GLY A 131 12.60 13.74 -17.97
CA GLY A 131 11.29 14.17 -18.47
C GLY A 131 10.85 15.54 -17.93
N PRO A 132 9.67 16.02 -18.37
CA PRO A 132 9.06 17.20 -17.79
C PRO A 132 8.72 16.97 -16.31
N ASP A 133 8.91 18.00 -15.50
CA ASP A 133 8.43 18.00 -14.12
C ASP A 133 6.90 17.95 -14.09
N PHE A 134 6.34 17.54 -12.95
CA PHE A 134 4.90 17.39 -12.78
C PHE A 134 4.45 17.79 -11.38
N ASP A 135 3.18 18.16 -11.24
CA ASP A 135 2.61 18.40 -9.94
C ASP A 135 2.33 17.09 -9.21
N LEU A 136 2.91 16.95 -8.01
CA LEU A 136 2.83 15.72 -7.22
C LEU A 136 1.42 15.50 -6.65
N ASP A 137 0.69 16.58 -6.37
CA ASP A 137 -0.65 16.50 -5.82
C ASP A 137 -1.65 16.04 -6.88
N ASP A 138 -1.54 16.58 -8.09
CA ASP A 138 -2.32 16.17 -9.25
C ASP A 138 -2.01 14.74 -9.69
N HIS A 139 -0.75 14.29 -9.57
CA HIS A 139 -0.39 12.87 -9.76
C HIS A 139 -1.24 11.95 -8.87
N PHE A 140 -1.27 12.19 -7.55
CA PHE A 140 -2.04 11.35 -6.63
C PHE A 140 -3.55 11.51 -6.81
N LYS A 141 -4.07 12.72 -7.07
CA LYS A 141 -5.50 12.92 -7.42
C LYS A 141 -5.90 12.07 -8.64
N ASN A 142 -5.05 12.02 -9.66
CA ASN A 142 -5.27 11.19 -10.85
C ASN A 142 -5.28 9.71 -10.50
N CYS A 143 -4.36 9.23 -9.66
CA CYS A 143 -4.37 7.85 -9.17
C CYS A 143 -5.69 7.50 -8.43
N TYR A 144 -6.17 8.38 -7.54
CA TYR A 144 -7.45 8.17 -6.87
C TYR A 144 -8.65 8.21 -7.82
N SER A 145 -8.63 9.11 -8.80
CA SER A 145 -9.69 9.19 -9.82
C SER A 145 -9.78 7.89 -10.60
N GLN A 146 -8.65 7.36 -11.07
CA GLN A 146 -8.56 6.07 -11.76
C GLN A 146 -9.05 4.92 -10.89
N ALA A 147 -8.59 4.85 -9.63
CA ALA A 147 -9.03 3.83 -8.67
C ALA A 147 -10.56 3.84 -8.50
N LYS A 148 -11.16 5.03 -8.34
CA LYS A 148 -12.63 5.17 -8.19
C LYS A 148 -13.40 4.71 -9.41
N ILE A 149 -12.93 5.04 -10.62
CA ILE A 149 -13.57 4.63 -11.87
C ILE A 149 -13.56 3.10 -11.96
N LEU A 150 -12.39 2.48 -11.78
CA LEU A 150 -12.21 1.04 -11.94
C LEU A 150 -12.92 0.21 -10.88
N LEU A 151 -13.02 0.72 -9.65
CA LEU A 151 -13.72 0.04 -8.58
C LEU A 151 -15.25 0.10 -8.74
N LYS A 152 -15.79 1.14 -9.40
CA LYS A 152 -17.23 1.26 -9.65
C LYS A 152 -17.70 0.49 -10.88
N ASP A 153 -16.90 0.49 -11.95
CA ASP A 153 -17.27 -0.13 -13.23
C ASP A 153 -16.12 -0.99 -13.79
N PRO A 154 -16.12 -2.30 -13.45
CA PRO A 154 -15.08 -3.20 -13.90
C PRO A 154 -15.19 -3.60 -15.38
N TYR A 155 -16.36 -3.46 -16.01
CA TYR A 155 -16.65 -4.13 -17.29
C TYR A 155 -16.26 -3.31 -18.52
N ASP A 156 -16.24 -1.98 -18.44
CA ASP A 156 -15.98 -1.12 -19.62
C ASP A 156 -14.53 -0.56 -19.69
N SER A 157 -13.79 -0.60 -18.58
CA SER A 157 -12.55 0.20 -18.43
C SER A 157 -11.24 -0.59 -18.47
N ALA A 158 -11.22 -1.89 -18.16
CA ALA A 158 -9.97 -2.65 -18.06
C ALA A 158 -9.39 -3.13 -19.40
N LYS A 159 -10.17 -3.11 -20.49
CA LYS A 159 -9.64 -3.40 -21.83
C LYS A 159 -8.65 -2.33 -22.30
N SER A 160 -8.61 -1.15 -21.66
CA SER A 160 -7.85 0.02 -22.14
C SER A 160 -6.67 0.43 -21.25
N LEU A 161 -6.39 -0.26 -20.14
CA LEU A 161 -5.40 0.23 -19.17
C LEU A 161 -4.16 -0.66 -19.12
N SER A 162 -3.11 -0.20 -19.81
CA SER A 162 -1.75 -0.76 -19.73
C SER A 162 -1.26 -0.89 -18.28
N CYS A 163 -1.71 -0.02 -17.37
CA CYS A 163 -1.34 -0.05 -15.96
C CYS A 163 -1.82 -1.31 -15.20
N LEU A 164 -2.82 -2.04 -15.71
CA LEU A 164 -3.33 -3.28 -15.09
C LEU A 164 -2.75 -4.55 -15.70
N SER A 165 -1.94 -4.45 -16.76
CA SER A 165 -1.42 -5.62 -17.49
C SER A 165 -0.70 -6.64 -16.59
N HIS A 166 0.11 -6.15 -15.65
CA HIS A 166 0.86 -6.98 -14.70
C HIS A 166 -0.02 -7.77 -13.71
N LEU A 167 -1.31 -7.43 -13.56
CA LEU A 167 -2.23 -8.19 -12.71
C LEU A 167 -2.51 -9.60 -13.25
N SER A 168 -2.25 -9.81 -14.54
CA SER A 168 -2.36 -11.12 -15.18
C SER A 168 -1.09 -11.98 -15.05
N ASP A 169 -0.01 -11.42 -14.50
CA ASP A 169 1.25 -12.12 -14.34
C ASP A 169 1.11 -13.25 -13.32
N ARG A 170 1.79 -14.38 -13.58
CA ARG A 170 1.77 -15.55 -12.70
C ARG A 170 2.22 -15.21 -11.27
N SER A 171 3.24 -14.36 -11.14
CA SER A 171 3.77 -13.91 -9.84
C SER A 171 2.72 -13.11 -9.05
N TRP A 172 1.91 -12.28 -9.73
CA TRP A 172 0.81 -11.56 -9.11
C TRP A 172 -0.26 -12.54 -8.62
N ILE A 173 -0.70 -13.47 -9.47
CA ILE A 173 -1.72 -14.47 -9.12
C ILE A 173 -1.30 -15.33 -7.91
N GLU A 174 -0.03 -15.75 -7.86
CA GLU A 174 0.52 -16.50 -6.72
C GLU A 174 0.58 -15.66 -5.44
N ARG A 175 0.87 -14.36 -5.56
CA ARG A 175 0.83 -13.41 -4.45
C ARG A 175 -0.59 -13.22 -3.91
N GLU A 176 -1.58 -13.05 -4.77
CA GLU A 176 -3.00 -12.91 -4.37
C GLU A 176 -3.47 -14.12 -3.56
N LYS A 177 -3.18 -15.34 -4.05
CA LYS A 177 -3.48 -16.58 -3.31
C LYS A 177 -2.75 -16.66 -1.97
N THR A 178 -1.51 -16.18 -1.92
CA THR A 178 -0.74 -16.17 -0.67
C THR A 178 -1.36 -15.22 0.37
N LEU A 179 -1.75 -14.02 -0.06
CA LEU A 179 -2.40 -13.02 0.78
C LEU A 179 -3.77 -13.53 1.27
N GLU A 180 -4.60 -14.05 0.37
CA GLU A 180 -5.90 -14.64 0.70
C GLU A 180 -5.77 -15.75 1.75
N ASN A 181 -4.89 -16.74 1.54
CA ASN A 181 -4.68 -17.81 2.50
C ASN A 181 -4.25 -17.30 3.88
N ARG A 182 -3.39 -16.28 3.94
CA ARG A 182 -2.93 -15.69 5.20
C ARG A 182 -4.05 -14.93 5.91
N ILE A 183 -4.84 -14.15 5.17
CA ILE A 183 -6.02 -13.44 5.69
C ILE A 183 -7.02 -14.42 6.25
N ARG A 184 -7.39 -15.47 5.50
CA ARG A 184 -8.33 -16.51 5.98
C ARG A 184 -7.88 -17.16 7.26
N ARG A 185 -6.59 -17.50 7.38
CA ARG A 185 -6.04 -18.13 8.60
C ARG A 185 -6.18 -17.21 9.80
N ILE A 186 -5.86 -15.92 9.63
CA ILE A 186 -5.95 -14.92 10.70
C ILE A 186 -7.40 -14.65 11.07
N HIS A 187 -8.26 -14.51 10.06
CA HIS A 187 -9.69 -14.24 10.22
C HIS A 187 -10.41 -15.39 10.93
N LYS A 188 -10.21 -16.63 10.50
CA LYS A 188 -10.89 -17.82 11.04
C LYS A 188 -10.43 -18.20 12.44
N ASN A 189 -9.12 -18.18 12.67
CA ASN A 189 -8.55 -18.72 13.91
C ASN A 189 -8.29 -17.65 14.97
N GLY A 190 -8.50 -16.37 14.64
CA GLY A 190 -7.99 -15.27 15.45
C GLY A 190 -6.48 -15.39 15.67
N LEU A 191 -5.99 -14.74 16.73
CA LEU A 191 -4.62 -14.88 17.19
C LEU A 191 -4.59 -15.74 18.46
N LEU A 192 -4.48 -17.06 18.25
CA LEU A 192 -4.51 -18.08 19.31
C LEU A 192 -3.41 -17.94 20.38
N ASN A 193 -2.39 -17.10 20.17
CA ASN A 193 -1.13 -17.13 20.94
C ASN A 193 -0.80 -15.89 21.78
N ALA A 194 -1.76 -15.07 22.22
CA ALA A 194 -1.38 -13.84 22.96
C ALA A 194 -2.34 -13.35 24.05
N GLY A 195 -3.13 -14.22 24.70
CA GLY A 195 -4.05 -13.76 25.76
C GLY A 195 -5.15 -12.81 25.26
N TYR A 196 -5.33 -12.70 23.94
CA TYR A 196 -6.39 -11.92 23.31
C TYR A 196 -7.67 -12.75 23.27
N SER A 197 -8.47 -12.63 24.33
CA SER A 197 -9.86 -13.05 24.33
C SER A 197 -10.72 -11.89 23.83
N LYS A 198 -10.87 -11.76 22.50
CA LYS A 198 -11.94 -10.96 21.94
C LYS A 198 -12.79 -11.83 21.03
N THR A 199 -14.06 -11.92 21.38
CA THR A 199 -15.17 -12.61 20.69
C THR A 199 -15.60 -11.93 19.39
N LYS A 200 -14.79 -11.02 18.85
CA LYS A 200 -15.11 -10.20 17.69
C LYS A 200 -13.89 -10.14 16.77
N THR A 201 -13.93 -10.89 15.68
CA THR A 201 -12.90 -10.95 14.63
C THR A 201 -13.03 -9.79 13.67
N ASP A 202 -13.19 -8.55 14.18
CA ASP A 202 -13.19 -7.34 13.36
C ASP A 202 -11.78 -7.18 12.75
N HIS A 203 -11.59 -7.68 11.54
CA HIS A 203 -10.31 -7.76 10.84
C HIS A 203 -10.26 -6.67 9.78
N VAL A 204 -9.32 -5.74 9.94
CA VAL A 204 -9.00 -4.75 8.90
C VAL A 204 -7.70 -5.16 8.21
N HIS A 205 -7.76 -5.38 6.89
CA HIS A 205 -6.60 -5.56 6.04
C HIS A 205 -6.32 -4.32 5.20
N ILE A 206 -5.10 -3.80 5.25
CA ILE A 206 -4.64 -2.62 4.51
C ILE A 206 -3.75 -3.06 3.35
N CYS A 207 -4.13 -2.66 2.14
CA CYS A 207 -3.48 -3.06 0.88
C CYS A 207 -3.54 -1.93 -0.15
N GLY A 208 -2.85 -2.07 -1.27
CA GLY A 208 -3.06 -1.23 -2.45
C GLY A 208 -4.47 -1.39 -3.00
N TRP A 209 -5.03 -0.33 -3.58
CA TRP A 209 -6.42 -0.32 -4.07
C TRP A 209 -6.71 -1.36 -5.17
N MET A 210 -5.70 -1.78 -5.92
CA MET A 210 -5.84 -2.75 -7.02
C MET A 210 -6.35 -4.12 -6.53
N HIS A 211 -6.05 -4.46 -5.26
CA HIS A 211 -6.55 -5.68 -4.61
C HIS A 211 -8.05 -5.70 -4.34
N LEU A 212 -8.70 -4.54 -4.42
CA LEU A 212 -10.15 -4.39 -4.19
C LEU A 212 -10.99 -4.66 -5.44
N LEU A 213 -10.35 -4.71 -6.62
CA LEU A 213 -11.02 -4.90 -7.91
C LEU A 213 -11.74 -6.25 -7.95
N THR A 214 -12.91 -6.33 -8.58
CA THR A 214 -13.68 -7.59 -8.69
C THR A 214 -14.24 -7.77 -10.08
N GLY A 215 -14.51 -9.02 -10.48
CA GLY A 215 -15.17 -9.32 -11.75
C GLY A 215 -14.23 -9.34 -12.97
N TYR A 216 -12.92 -9.41 -12.74
CA TYR A 216 -11.91 -9.57 -13.79
C TYR A 216 -11.57 -11.04 -14.04
N LYS A 217 -10.95 -11.34 -15.19
CA LYS A 217 -10.48 -12.70 -15.51
C LYS A 217 -9.40 -13.20 -14.54
N TRP A 218 -8.53 -12.29 -14.11
CA TRP A 218 -7.61 -12.53 -13.00
C TRP A 218 -8.34 -12.19 -11.70
N ARG A 219 -8.33 -13.13 -10.76
CA ARG A 219 -8.99 -12.95 -9.46
C ARG A 219 -8.05 -12.18 -8.54
N THR A 220 -8.52 -11.04 -8.04
CA THR A 220 -7.82 -10.32 -6.97
C THR A 220 -8.13 -10.92 -5.60
N MET A 221 -7.48 -10.41 -4.58
CA MET A 221 -7.76 -10.71 -3.19
C MET A 221 -9.24 -10.48 -2.82
N ALA A 222 -9.88 -9.42 -3.31
CA ALA A 222 -11.32 -9.21 -3.09
C ALA A 222 -12.19 -10.30 -3.74
N ASP A 223 -11.86 -10.72 -4.97
CA ASP A 223 -12.55 -11.85 -5.62
C ASP A 223 -12.32 -13.18 -4.88
N LEU A 224 -11.10 -13.40 -4.40
CA LEU A 224 -10.70 -14.63 -3.69
C LEU A 224 -11.34 -14.74 -2.30
N LEU A 225 -11.66 -13.63 -1.65
CA LEU A 225 -12.26 -13.55 -0.31
C LEU A 225 -13.77 -13.27 -0.34
N SER A 226 -14.42 -13.31 -1.51
CA SER A 226 -15.82 -12.90 -1.69
C SER A 226 -16.84 -13.67 -0.85
N ASP A 227 -16.58 -14.93 -0.52
CA ASP A 227 -17.38 -15.75 0.40
C ASP A 227 -17.37 -15.23 1.84
N LEU A 228 -16.35 -14.47 2.25
CA LEU A 228 -16.31 -13.78 3.54
C LEU A 228 -17.07 -12.46 3.52
N THR A 229 -17.66 -12.07 2.38
CA THR A 229 -18.42 -10.83 2.19
C THR A 229 -17.69 -9.57 2.71
N PRO A 230 -16.42 -9.35 2.29
CA PRO A 230 -15.62 -8.26 2.83
C PRO A 230 -16.21 -6.90 2.47
N VAL A 231 -16.18 -5.97 3.42
CA VAL A 231 -16.43 -4.55 3.12
C VAL A 231 -15.18 -4.00 2.44
N ARG A 232 -15.32 -3.45 1.23
CA ARG A 232 -14.21 -2.83 0.51
C ARG A 232 -14.28 -1.31 0.68
N VAL A 233 -13.15 -0.73 1.05
CA VAL A 233 -13.02 0.71 1.29
C VAL A 233 -11.83 1.21 0.49
N LEU A 234 -12.08 2.06 -0.50
CA LEU A 234 -11.01 2.88 -1.06
C LEU A 234 -10.76 4.06 -0.12
N LEU A 235 -9.54 4.15 0.39
CA LEU A 235 -9.08 5.33 1.11
C LEU A 235 -9.20 6.55 0.19
N ASN A 236 -9.63 7.70 0.69
CA ASN A 236 -9.66 8.92 -0.11
C ASN A 236 -8.78 9.97 0.55
N ARG A 237 -8.35 10.95 -0.23
CA ARG A 237 -7.73 12.16 0.33
C ARG A 237 -8.78 12.94 1.10
N THR A 238 -8.45 13.42 2.29
CA THR A 238 -9.40 14.22 3.09
C THR A 238 -9.79 15.46 2.32
N LYS A 239 -11.09 15.65 2.04
CA LYS A 239 -11.66 16.96 1.70
C LYS A 239 -12.18 17.57 2.99
N ASN A 240 -11.75 18.79 3.32
CA ASN A 240 -12.22 19.54 4.49
C ASN A 240 -12.01 18.83 5.85
N GLY A 241 -10.99 17.98 5.97
CA GLY A 241 -10.64 17.33 7.22
C GLY A 241 -11.47 16.09 7.59
N GLU A 242 -12.49 15.74 6.81
CA GLU A 242 -13.25 14.49 6.96
C GLU A 242 -12.79 13.43 5.95
N PRO A 243 -12.70 12.17 6.37
CA PRO A 243 -12.37 11.10 5.46
C PRO A 243 -13.62 10.76 4.64
N ASP A 244 -13.62 11.22 3.40
CA ASP A 244 -14.55 10.72 2.38
C ASP A 244 -14.15 9.27 2.08
N HIS A 245 -15.07 8.31 2.11
CA HIS A 245 -14.76 6.91 1.83
C HIS A 245 -15.66 6.45 0.71
N LEU A 246 -15.07 5.85 -0.33
CA LEU A 246 -15.87 5.07 -1.26
C LEU A 246 -15.97 3.65 -0.71
N MET A 247 -17.15 3.31 -0.20
CA MET A 247 -17.54 1.91 -0.02
C MET A 247 -17.89 1.35 -1.40
N VAL A 248 -17.28 0.21 -1.76
CA VAL A 248 -17.35 -0.42 -3.08
C VAL A 248 -17.98 -1.79 -3.00
#